data_AF-A0A6G0WA34-F1
#
_entry.id   AF-A0A6G0WA34-F1
#
_cell.length_a   1.000
_cell.length_b   1.000
_cell.length_c   1.000
_cell.angle_alpha   90.00
_cell.angle_beta   90.00
_cell.angle_gamma   90.00
#
_symmetry.space_group_name_H-M   'P 1'
#
loop_
_entity.id
_entity.type
_entity.pdbx_description
1 polymer ?
#
loop_
_entity_poly.entity_id
_entity_poly.type
_entity_poly.pdbx_seq_one_letter_code
_entity_poly.pdbx_strand_id
1 'polypeptide(L)'
;MKILQTTLKISLNGKFLKKNLKTVELLMTVYKMKKKSQAANWRHILKAILNAILYCAKNNLGLRGHSDVPGSPSAGHFLNLLSLISKYDPILKEHGSINYFSHQIQDEFKALLSKRVRNEIIHQIKSAKYYTIMFDCTLDVSRTEQMSQVVRYVRVTNSKLFHNSSKNFRKN
;
A
#
# COMPACT_ATOMS: atom_id res chain seq x y z
N MET A 1 69.88 17.78 3.15
CA MET A 1 69.40 16.43 3.54
C MET A 1 68.05 16.41 4.28
N LYS A 2 67.69 17.43 5.09
CA LYS A 2 66.38 17.47 5.80
C LYS A 2 65.15 17.71 4.91
N ILE A 3 65.27 18.47 3.82
CA ILE A 3 64.14 18.79 2.91
C ILE A 3 63.63 17.55 2.17
N LEU A 4 64.53 16.67 1.72
CA LEU A 4 64.18 15.39 1.09
C LEU A 4 63.46 14.43 2.06
N GLN A 5 63.77 14.47 3.36
CA GLN A 5 63.05 13.69 4.38
C GLN A 5 61.64 14.23 4.67
N THR A 6 61.41 15.54 4.53
CA THR A 6 60.06 16.12 4.62
C THR A 6 59.20 15.76 3.41
N THR A 7 59.78 15.76 2.21
CA THR A 7 59.07 15.34 0.99
C THR A 7 58.73 13.84 1.01
N LEU A 8 59.62 12.98 1.54
CA LEU A 8 59.33 11.56 1.78
C LEU A 8 58.30 11.34 2.90
N LYS A 9 58.24 12.21 3.93
CA LYS A 9 57.18 12.18 4.95
C LYS A 9 55.83 12.70 4.48
N ILE A 10 55.76 13.49 3.41
CA ILE A 10 54.48 13.82 2.76
C ILE A 10 54.08 12.72 1.77
N SER A 11 55.03 11.95 1.21
CA SER A 11 54.73 10.68 0.52
C SER A 11 54.01 9.67 1.43
N LEU A 12 54.22 9.74 2.75
CA LEU A 12 53.42 9.02 3.76
C LEU A 12 51.94 9.46 3.83
N ASN A 13 51.50 10.53 3.15
CA ASN A 13 50.09 10.85 2.96
C ASN A 13 49.39 9.95 1.93
N GLY A 14 50.10 9.24 1.04
CA GLY A 14 49.47 8.41 0.02
C GLY A 14 48.72 7.19 0.59
N LYS A 15 49.29 6.51 1.60
CA LYS A 15 48.63 5.39 2.30
C LYS A 15 47.50 5.89 3.20
N PHE A 16 47.68 7.03 3.87
CA PHE A 16 46.67 7.64 4.72
C PHE A 16 45.47 8.15 3.91
N LEU A 17 45.71 8.89 2.82
CA LEU A 17 44.68 9.34 1.88
C LEU A 17 43.96 8.17 1.22
N LYS A 18 44.67 7.11 0.77
CA LYS A 18 44.04 5.90 0.23
C LYS A 18 43.17 5.17 1.27
N LYS A 19 43.62 5.11 2.53
CA LYS A 19 42.85 4.51 3.63
C LYS A 19 41.58 5.33 3.91
N ASN A 20 41.69 6.65 3.98
CA ASN A 20 40.55 7.53 4.20
C ASN A 20 39.57 7.52 3.03
N LEU A 21 40.06 7.46 1.78
CA LEU A 21 39.21 7.32 0.60
C LEU A 21 38.43 6.00 0.62
N LYS A 22 39.10 4.88 0.95
CA LYS A 22 38.44 3.57 1.16
C LYS A 22 37.41 3.62 2.30
N THR A 23 37.69 4.33 3.39
CA THR A 23 36.73 4.50 4.49
C THR A 23 35.49 5.29 4.03
N VAL A 24 35.67 6.35 3.25
CA VAL A 24 34.55 7.14 2.69
C VAL A 24 33.74 6.31 1.71
N GLU A 25 34.38 5.55 0.83
CA GLU A 25 33.71 4.62 -0.09
C GLU A 25 32.90 3.55 0.66
N LEU A 26 33.47 3.00 1.74
CA LEU A 26 32.78 2.04 2.61
C LEU A 26 31.56 2.66 3.28
N LEU A 27 31.68 3.86 3.85
CA LEU A 27 30.58 4.59 4.48
C LEU A 27 29.44 4.87 3.48
N MET A 28 29.79 5.31 2.26
CA MET A 28 28.81 5.55 1.20
C MET A 28 28.11 4.26 0.78
N THR A 29 28.84 3.14 0.75
CA THR A 29 28.29 1.82 0.45
C THR A 29 27.33 1.35 1.54
N VAL A 30 27.73 1.47 2.81
CA VAL A 30 26.89 1.14 3.98
C VAL A 30 25.63 2.00 4.01
N TYR A 31 25.74 3.30 3.73
CA TYR A 31 24.58 4.20 3.64
C TYR A 31 23.59 3.78 2.55
N LYS A 32 24.09 3.46 1.35
CA LYS A 32 23.26 2.95 0.24
C LYS A 32 22.57 1.63 0.61
N MET A 33 23.29 0.72 1.27
CA MET A 33 22.73 -0.54 1.75
C MET A 33 21.63 -0.32 2.78
N LYS A 34 21.85 0.56 3.77
CA LYS A 34 20.85 0.91 4.79
C LYS A 34 19.58 1.49 4.17
N LYS A 35 19.73 2.41 3.21
CA LYS A 35 18.59 2.99 2.47
C LYS A 35 17.80 1.92 1.70
N LYS A 36 18.49 0.99 1.03
CA LYS A 36 17.85 -0.13 0.32
C LYS A 36 17.12 -1.07 1.28
N SER A 37 17.71 -1.37 2.43
CA SER A 37 17.09 -2.19 3.48
C SER A 37 15.82 -1.54 4.03
N GLN A 38 15.85 -0.24 4.33
CA GLN A 38 14.66 0.49 4.78
C GLN A 38 13.55 0.46 3.72
N ALA A 39 13.89 0.69 2.45
CA ALA A 39 12.91 0.60 1.37
C ALA A 39 12.28 -0.81 1.26
N ALA A 40 13.05 -1.87 1.51
CA ALA A 40 12.52 -3.23 1.57
C ALA A 40 11.55 -3.43 2.74
N ASN A 41 11.92 -2.95 3.95
CA ASN A 41 11.05 -2.98 5.12
C ASN A 41 9.72 -2.24 4.87
N TRP A 42 9.78 -1.05 4.26
CA TRP A 42 8.57 -0.30 3.93
C TRP A 42 7.67 -1.01 2.92
N ARG A 43 8.24 -1.62 1.87
CA ARG A 43 7.47 -2.43 0.93
C ARG A 43 6.79 -3.61 1.62
N HIS A 44 7.46 -4.23 2.58
CA HIS A 44 6.92 -5.33 3.37
C HIS A 44 5.71 -4.88 4.21
N ILE A 45 5.85 -3.77 4.92
CA ILE A 45 4.76 -3.18 5.73
C ILE A 45 3.56 -2.79 4.86
N LEU A 46 3.78 -2.10 3.74
CA LEU A 46 2.71 -1.71 2.81
C LEU A 46 1.99 -2.95 2.24
N LYS A 47 2.72 -4.05 2.00
CA LYS A 47 2.13 -5.32 1.55
C LYS A 47 1.26 -5.96 2.63
N ALA A 48 1.68 -5.91 3.90
CA ALA A 48 0.86 -6.39 5.02
C ALA A 48 -0.45 -5.60 5.15
N ILE A 49 -0.37 -4.26 5.07
CA ILE A 49 -1.54 -3.36 5.09
C ILE A 49 -2.49 -3.69 3.93
N LEU A 50 -1.96 -3.80 2.72
CA LEU A 50 -2.74 -4.14 1.53
C LEU A 50 -3.46 -5.49 1.70
N ASN A 51 -2.76 -6.51 2.21
CA ASN A 51 -3.33 -7.84 2.44
C ASN A 51 -4.44 -7.81 3.50
N ALA A 52 -4.28 -7.05 4.58
CA ALA A 52 -5.31 -6.89 5.60
C ALA A 52 -6.57 -6.23 5.04
N ILE A 53 -6.42 -5.14 4.26
CA ILE A 53 -7.54 -4.47 3.60
C ILE A 53 -8.24 -5.42 2.61
N LEU A 54 -7.46 -6.16 1.81
CA LEU A 54 -8.00 -7.11 0.84
C LEU A 54 -8.74 -8.27 1.52
N TYR A 55 -8.22 -8.76 2.64
CA TYR A 55 -8.89 -9.79 3.45
C TYR A 55 -10.24 -9.29 3.96
N CYS A 56 -10.29 -8.09 4.54
CA CYS A 56 -11.54 -7.51 5.01
C CYS A 56 -12.53 -7.33 3.84
N ALA A 57 -12.08 -6.78 2.72
CA ALA A 57 -12.93 -6.57 1.53
C ALA A 57 -13.49 -7.87 0.95
N LYS A 58 -12.68 -8.94 0.88
CA LYS A 58 -13.10 -10.24 0.36
C LYS A 58 -14.15 -10.92 1.24
N ASN A 59 -14.08 -10.70 2.55
CA ASN A 59 -14.97 -11.32 3.53
C ASN A 59 -16.11 -10.39 3.99
N ASN A 60 -16.31 -9.26 3.31
CA ASN A 60 -17.31 -8.25 3.66
C ASN A 60 -17.20 -7.74 5.12
N LEU A 61 -15.97 -7.66 5.64
CA LEU A 61 -15.70 -7.18 6.99
C LEU A 61 -15.46 -5.67 6.98
N GLY A 62 -16.04 -4.99 7.96
CA GLY A 62 -15.74 -3.58 8.22
C GLY A 62 -14.27 -3.39 8.60
N LEU A 63 -13.60 -2.42 7.96
CA LEU A 63 -12.21 -2.07 8.28
C LEU A 63 -12.11 -1.49 9.70
N ARG A 64 -13.05 -0.62 10.06
CA ARG A 64 -13.06 0.15 11.30
C ARG A 64 -14.04 -0.41 12.32
N GLY A 65 -13.76 -0.14 13.58
CA GLY A 65 -14.69 -0.33 14.69
C GLY A 65 -14.90 0.97 15.45
N HIS A 66 -15.35 0.84 16.69
CA HIS A 66 -15.66 1.96 17.59
C HIS A 66 -14.44 2.45 18.39
N SER A 67 -13.29 1.76 18.28
CA SER A 67 -12.07 2.09 19.00
C SER A 67 -10.89 2.16 18.04
N ASP A 68 -9.88 2.93 18.42
CA ASP A 68 -8.61 3.05 17.70
C ASP A 68 -7.48 2.32 18.43
N VAL A 69 -7.81 1.60 19.51
CA VAL A 69 -6.85 0.89 20.35
C VAL A 69 -6.53 -0.48 19.72
N PRO A 70 -5.29 -0.73 19.27
CA PRO A 70 -4.94 -2.00 18.63
C PRO A 70 -5.12 -3.20 19.55
N GLY A 71 -5.77 -4.25 19.06
CA GLY A 71 -6.07 -5.45 19.82
C GLY A 71 -7.30 -5.34 20.73
N SER A 72 -7.97 -4.19 20.78
CA SER A 72 -9.28 -4.11 21.44
C SER A 72 -10.35 -4.84 20.59
N PRO A 73 -11.33 -5.51 21.20
CA PRO A 73 -12.43 -6.13 20.45
C PRO A 73 -13.18 -5.14 19.54
N SER A 74 -13.19 -3.86 19.92
CA SER A 74 -13.87 -2.78 19.22
C SER A 74 -13.00 -2.05 18.18
N ALA A 75 -11.75 -2.45 17.95
CA ALA A 75 -10.79 -1.74 17.08
C ALA A 75 -11.13 -1.75 15.58
N GLY A 76 -11.98 -2.69 15.17
CA GLY A 76 -12.21 -3.03 13.77
C GLY A 76 -11.27 -4.13 13.28
N HIS A 77 -11.70 -4.83 12.22
CA HIS A 77 -11.02 -6.02 11.74
C HIS A 77 -9.62 -5.71 11.18
N PHE A 78 -9.46 -4.56 10.52
CA PHE A 78 -8.15 -4.17 9.96
C PHE A 78 -7.10 -4.03 11.05
N LEU A 79 -7.42 -3.30 12.12
CA LEU A 79 -6.48 -3.00 13.19
C LEU A 79 -6.15 -4.27 14.00
N ASN A 80 -7.16 -5.12 14.25
CA ASN A 80 -6.97 -6.40 14.93
C ASN A 80 -6.16 -7.41 14.11
N LEU A 81 -6.34 -7.45 12.79
CA LEU A 81 -5.52 -8.28 11.91
C LEU A 81 -4.06 -7.84 11.90
N LEU A 82 -3.79 -6.54 11.80
CA LEU A 82 -2.41 -6.04 11.83
C LEU A 82 -1.76 -6.22 13.20
N SER A 83 -2.52 -6.06 14.29
CA SER A 83 -2.07 -6.39 15.65
C SER A 83 -1.74 -7.89 15.79
N LEU A 84 -2.49 -8.77 15.13
CA LEU A 84 -2.19 -10.20 15.11
C LEU A 84 -0.92 -10.51 14.30
N ILE A 85 -0.80 -9.96 13.09
CA ILE A 85 0.36 -10.19 12.21
C ILE A 85 1.64 -9.67 12.87
N SER A 86 1.60 -8.52 13.52
CA SER A 86 2.77 -7.92 14.18
C SER A 86 3.30 -8.76 15.35
N LYS A 87 2.52 -9.69 15.91
CA LYS A 87 3.03 -10.64 16.91
C LYS A 87 4.06 -11.61 16.32
N TYR A 88 3.95 -11.93 15.03
CA TYR A 88 4.78 -12.90 14.34
C TYR A 88 5.74 -12.28 13.32
N ASP A 89 5.55 -10.99 13.01
CA ASP A 89 6.35 -10.25 12.03
C ASP A 89 7.19 -9.18 12.73
N PRO A 90 8.51 -9.39 12.91
CA PRO A 90 9.36 -8.46 13.65
C PRO A 90 9.48 -7.10 12.94
N ILE A 91 9.42 -7.06 11.61
CA ILE A 91 9.50 -5.81 10.84
C ILE A 91 8.24 -4.98 11.10
N LEU A 92 7.07 -5.62 11.04
CA LEU A 92 5.81 -4.95 11.33
C LEU A 92 5.69 -4.57 12.80
N LYS A 93 6.23 -5.37 13.72
CA LYS A 93 6.26 -5.08 15.16
C LYS A 93 7.07 -3.83 15.47
N GLU A 94 8.26 -3.71 14.90
CA GLU A 94 9.17 -2.59 15.13
C GLU A 94 8.61 -1.27 14.56
N HIS A 95 7.88 -1.33 13.45
CA HIS A 95 7.41 -0.14 12.72
C HIS A 95 5.90 0.13 12.86
N GLY A 96 5.15 -0.77 13.51
CA GLY A 96 3.69 -0.77 13.50
C GLY A 96 3.01 0.12 14.54
N SER A 97 3.73 0.72 15.48
CA SER A 97 3.08 1.24 16.69
C SER A 97 2.50 2.66 16.61
N ILE A 98 2.81 3.51 15.62
CA ILE A 98 2.50 4.96 15.78
C ILE A 98 1.70 5.62 14.64
N ASN A 99 1.93 5.35 13.34
CA ASN A 99 1.27 6.15 12.27
C ASN A 99 0.53 5.36 11.17
N TYR A 100 0.95 4.15 10.82
CA TYR A 100 0.42 3.44 9.63
C TYR A 100 -0.92 2.72 9.85
N PHE A 101 -1.34 2.61 11.11
CA PHE A 101 -2.63 2.06 11.48
C PHE A 101 -3.73 3.13 11.57
N SER A 102 -3.35 4.40 11.42
CA SER A 102 -4.27 5.52 11.51
C SER A 102 -5.36 5.45 10.44
N HIS A 103 -6.50 6.06 10.76
CA HIS A 103 -7.61 6.23 9.83
C HIS A 103 -7.22 6.93 8.54
N GLN A 104 -6.32 7.91 8.63
CA GLN A 104 -5.85 8.67 7.47
C GLN A 104 -5.18 7.76 6.43
N ILE A 105 -4.28 6.89 6.88
CA ILE A 105 -3.61 5.93 6.00
C ILE A 105 -4.61 4.92 5.45
N GLN A 106 -5.55 4.42 6.28
CA GLN A 106 -6.61 3.53 5.80
C GLN A 106 -7.45 4.20 4.70
N ASP A 107 -7.79 5.48 4.84
CA ASP A 107 -8.55 6.24 3.85
C ASP A 107 -7.77 6.45 2.56
N GLU A 108 -6.47 6.73 2.64
CA GLU A 108 -5.60 6.84 1.47
C GLU A 108 -5.55 5.52 0.69
N PHE A 109 -5.30 4.40 1.37
CA PHE A 109 -5.31 3.08 0.75
C PHE A 109 -6.67 2.76 0.13
N LYS A 110 -7.77 3.02 0.85
CA LYS A 110 -9.13 2.84 0.34
C LYS A 110 -9.33 3.67 -0.92
N ALA A 111 -8.89 4.92 -0.95
CA ALA A 111 -9.02 5.80 -2.11
C ALA A 111 -8.21 5.28 -3.31
N LEU A 112 -6.94 4.92 -3.10
CA LEU A 112 -6.06 4.40 -4.16
C LEU A 112 -6.57 3.10 -4.75
N LEU A 113 -6.97 2.15 -3.91
CA LEU A 113 -7.51 0.86 -4.34
C LEU A 113 -8.85 1.03 -5.06
N SER A 114 -9.75 1.84 -4.50
CA SER A 114 -11.04 2.15 -5.13
C SER A 114 -10.86 2.80 -6.49
N LYS A 115 -9.91 3.75 -6.61
CA LYS A 115 -9.56 4.39 -7.89
C LYS A 115 -9.02 3.38 -8.90
N ARG A 116 -8.07 2.52 -8.50
CA ARG A 116 -7.49 1.52 -9.40
C ARG A 116 -8.53 0.54 -9.92
N VAL A 117 -9.38 0.04 -9.01
CA VAL A 117 -10.45 -0.91 -9.34
C VAL A 117 -11.52 -0.24 -10.20
N ARG A 118 -11.91 1.01 -9.90
CA ARG A 118 -12.85 1.78 -10.71
C ARG A 118 -12.32 1.99 -12.12
N ASN A 119 -11.06 2.42 -12.25
CA ASN A 119 -10.42 2.66 -13.54
C ASN A 119 -10.34 1.37 -14.36
N GLU A 120 -10.04 0.24 -13.72
CA GLU A 120 -10.02 -1.07 -14.37
C GLU A 120 -11.40 -1.46 -14.91
N ILE A 121 -12.46 -1.29 -14.12
CA ILE A 121 -13.83 -1.57 -14.54
C ILE A 121 -14.26 -0.65 -15.69
N ILE A 122 -13.95 0.65 -15.60
CA ILE A 122 -14.23 1.62 -16.67
C ILE A 122 -13.49 1.23 -17.96
N HIS A 123 -12.22 0.83 -17.85
CA HIS A 123 -11.45 0.36 -18.98
C HIS A 123 -12.12 -0.86 -19.63
N GLN A 124 -12.52 -1.85 -18.83
CA GLN A 124 -13.20 -3.05 -19.33
C GLN A 124 -14.54 -2.73 -20.00
N ILE A 125 -15.33 -1.79 -19.45
CA ILE A 125 -16.58 -1.32 -20.06
C ILE A 125 -16.30 -0.65 -21.40
N LYS A 126 -15.32 0.27 -21.46
CA LYS A 126 -14.94 0.98 -22.70
C LYS A 126 -14.43 0.06 -23.80
N SER A 127 -13.78 -1.03 -23.42
CA SER A 127 -13.29 -2.05 -24.36
C SER A 127 -14.34 -3.08 -24.77
N ALA A 128 -15.50 -3.11 -24.12
CA ALA A 128 -16.54 -4.09 -24.43
C ALA A 128 -17.31 -3.69 -25.70
N LYS A 129 -17.53 -4.67 -26.60
CA LYS A 129 -18.37 -4.47 -27.79
C LYS A 129 -19.84 -4.20 -27.44
N TYR A 130 -20.31 -4.81 -26.35
CA TYR A 130 -21.70 -4.73 -25.91
C TYR A 130 -21.76 -4.34 -24.44
N TYR A 131 -22.55 -3.32 -24.13
CA TYR A 131 -22.89 -2.91 -22.78
C TYR A 131 -24.32 -2.34 -22.73
N THR A 132 -24.92 -2.35 -21.54
CA THR A 132 -26.19 -1.69 -21.24
C THR A 132 -26.09 -0.91 -19.93
N ILE A 133 -26.85 0.17 -19.82
CA ILE A 133 -26.97 1.00 -18.63
C ILE A 133 -28.44 0.98 -18.22
N MET A 134 -28.70 0.63 -16.96
CA MET A 134 -30.04 0.61 -16.37
C MET A 134 -30.08 1.57 -15.19
N PHE A 135 -31.22 2.23 -15.04
CA PHE A 135 -31.52 3.12 -13.93
C PHE A 135 -32.73 2.57 -13.19
N ASP A 136 -32.66 2.54 -11.86
CA ASP A 136 -33.77 2.14 -10.99
C ASP A 136 -33.89 3.16 -9.86
N CYS A 137 -35.10 3.69 -9.67
CA CYS A 137 -35.39 4.74 -8.69
C CYS A 137 -36.36 4.21 -7.64
N THR A 138 -35.97 4.30 -6.37
CA THR A 138 -36.81 3.89 -5.23
C THR A 138 -36.87 5.02 -4.22
N LEU A 139 -38.03 5.27 -3.63
CA LEU A 139 -38.13 6.19 -2.48
C LEU A 139 -37.63 5.48 -1.21
N ASP A 140 -36.82 6.15 -0.40
CA ASP A 140 -36.46 5.67 0.93
C ASP A 140 -37.49 6.07 2.01
N VAL A 141 -37.23 5.66 3.26
CA VAL A 141 -38.10 5.94 4.41
C VAL A 141 -38.30 7.44 4.67
N SER A 142 -37.37 8.29 4.23
CA SER A 142 -37.47 9.75 4.30
C SER A 142 -38.17 10.37 3.08
N ARG A 143 -38.74 9.55 2.19
CA ARG A 143 -39.33 9.96 0.90
C ARG A 143 -38.31 10.66 -0.02
N THR A 144 -37.03 10.37 0.16
CA THR A 144 -35.98 10.84 -0.75
C THR A 144 -35.82 9.82 -1.86
N GLU A 145 -35.78 10.29 -3.11
CA GLU A 145 -35.49 9.43 -4.25
C GLU A 145 -34.04 8.95 -4.22
N GLN A 146 -33.87 7.64 -4.20
CA GLN A 146 -32.58 6.96 -4.33
C GLN A 146 -32.52 6.34 -5.72
N MET A 147 -31.57 6.78 -6.54
CA MET A 147 -31.35 6.26 -7.89
C MET A 147 -30.14 5.32 -7.91
N SER A 148 -30.35 4.08 -8.33
CA SER A 148 -29.28 3.13 -8.62
C SER A 148 -28.95 3.10 -10.11
N GLN A 149 -27.65 3.05 -10.41
CA GLN A 149 -27.13 2.97 -11.78
C GLN A 149 -26.38 1.65 -11.95
N VAL A 150 -26.82 0.83 -12.90
CA VAL A 150 -26.26 -0.49 -13.17
C VAL A 150 -25.70 -0.53 -14.58
N VAL A 151 -24.39 -0.79 -14.69
CA VAL A 151 -23.73 -1.02 -15.99
C VAL A 151 -23.42 -2.51 -16.12
N ARG A 152 -23.93 -3.14 -17.18
CA ARG A 152 -23.62 -4.53 -17.55
C ARG A 152 -22.87 -4.53 -18.87
N TYR A 153 -21.78 -5.30 -18.97
CA TYR A 153 -20.95 -5.38 -20.17
C TYR A 153 -20.49 -6.82 -20.42
N VAL A 154 -20.30 -7.17 -21.70
CA VAL A 154 -19.82 -8.50 -22.10
C VAL A 154 -18.30 -8.48 -22.17
N ARG A 155 -17.66 -9.34 -21.37
CA ARG A 155 -16.21 -9.57 -21.43
C ARG A 155 -15.92 -10.83 -22.23
N VAL A 156 -15.31 -10.68 -23.40
CA VAL A 156 -14.86 -11.81 -24.21
C VAL A 156 -13.44 -12.19 -23.77
N THR A 157 -13.31 -13.35 -23.16
CA THR A 157 -12.01 -14.00 -22.93
C THR A 157 -11.93 -15.21 -23.85
N ASN A 158 -10.85 -15.34 -24.63
CA ASN A 158 -10.65 -16.43 -25.59
C ASN A 158 -11.11 -17.77 -24.97
N SER A 159 -12.27 -18.25 -25.48
CA SER A 159 -12.97 -19.51 -25.22
C SER A 159 -13.56 -19.85 -23.83
N LYS A 160 -13.84 -18.88 -22.93
CA LYS A 160 -14.85 -19.07 -21.87
C LYS A 160 -15.62 -17.77 -21.60
N LEU A 161 -16.95 -17.80 -21.70
CA LEU A 161 -17.85 -16.71 -21.33
C LEU A 161 -18.00 -16.69 -19.79
N PHE A 162 -17.60 -15.59 -19.15
CA PHE A 162 -17.89 -15.36 -17.73
C PHE A 162 -18.84 -14.18 -17.58
N HIS A 163 -19.99 -14.43 -16.96
CA HIS A 163 -20.99 -13.41 -16.66
C HIS A 163 -20.57 -12.66 -15.38
N ASN A 164 -19.90 -11.51 -15.51
CA ASN A 164 -19.55 -10.68 -14.36
C ASN A 164 -20.72 -9.76 -13.99
N SER A 165 -21.42 -10.06 -12.89
CA SER A 165 -22.53 -9.24 -12.39
C SER A 165 -22.07 -8.08 -11.51
N SER A 166 -22.48 -6.88 -11.94
CA SER A 166 -22.76 -5.61 -11.26
C SER A 166 -21.93 -5.17 -10.04
N LYS A 167 -21.39 -3.94 -10.13
CA LYS A 167 -21.15 -3.09 -8.95
C LYS A 167 -22.22 -2.01 -8.90
N ASN A 168 -22.97 -1.99 -7.80
CA ASN A 168 -23.85 -0.89 -7.46
C ASN A 168 -23.00 0.31 -7.05
N PHE A 169 -23.04 1.39 -7.84
CA PHE A 169 -22.58 2.69 -7.38
C PHE A 169 -23.77 3.39 -6.71
N ARG A 170 -23.82 3.38 -5.38
CA ARG A 170 -24.65 4.34 -4.64
C ARG A 170 -23.93 5.69 -4.68
N LYS A 171 -24.57 6.71 -5.24
CA LYS A 171 -24.23 8.09 -4.90
C LYS A 171 -25.03 8.41 -3.64
N ASN A 172 -24.32 8.64 -2.54
CA ASN A 172 -24.87 9.36 -1.39
C ASN A 172 -24.76 10.86 -1.68
#